data_AF-A0A1J9PRF3-F1
#
_entry.id   AF-A0A1J9PRF3-F1
#
_cell.length_a   1.000
_cell.length_b   1.000
_cell.length_c   1.000
_cell.angle_alpha   90.00
_cell.angle_beta   90.00
_cell.angle_gamma   90.00
#
_symmetry.space_group_name_H-M   'P 1'
#
loop_
_entity.id
_entity.type
_entity.pdbx_description
1 polymer ?
#
loop_
_entity_poly.entity_id
_entity_poly.type
_entity_poly.pdbx_seq_one_letter_code
_entity_poly.pdbx_strand_id
1 'polypeptide(L)'
;MLGALSLLWLAFSCLPGVVTAQGPVDPRLTGTWTTKSMKVLTGPGFYDPIKDRLKEPSHTGISYSFTDDGFYEEAYFRAVSDPTTPDCVKGILQFQHGTYKVEANGSLVLTPFSSDGRQLVSDPCVSQHAAYYRYIQPELFQRYEVLIDPFHKVDRLNIYQFDGAPMNPMYLASRIPQMLPTRTLNPTDTSKTAAGTAKATGKRKAQAKRADGSGSKQNRDYDFDQRPLSKSSFSKRMDYYHSRMDKLSRIDTVWWLGVIMTSVGGLVLIYK
;
A
#
# COMPACT_ATOMS: atom_id res chain seq x y z
N MET A 1 -11.53 54.88 -50.42
CA MET A 1 -11.92 53.47 -50.52
C MET A 1 -10.97 52.64 -49.67
N LEU A 2 -11.50 51.64 -48.99
CA LEU A 2 -10.95 50.97 -47.81
C LEU A 2 -9.64 50.20 -48.09
N GLY A 3 -8.66 50.32 -47.19
CA GLY A 3 -7.53 49.41 -47.05
C GLY A 3 -7.60 48.73 -45.68
N ALA A 4 -7.80 47.42 -45.68
CA ALA A 4 -8.16 46.61 -44.52
C ALA A 4 -7.05 46.53 -43.45
N LEU A 5 -7.44 46.72 -42.18
CA LEU A 5 -6.65 46.40 -40.99
C LEU A 5 -6.57 44.87 -40.81
N SER A 6 -5.36 44.31 -40.83
CA SER A 6 -5.09 42.94 -40.34
C SER A 6 -4.91 42.96 -38.83
N LEU A 7 -5.92 42.49 -38.09
CA LEU A 7 -5.85 42.18 -36.66
C LEU A 7 -5.29 40.76 -36.48
N LEU A 8 -4.01 40.65 -36.13
CA LEU A 8 -3.39 39.41 -35.68
C LEU A 8 -3.77 39.16 -34.21
N TRP A 9 -4.71 38.23 -34.00
CA TRP A 9 -5.07 37.71 -32.68
C TRP A 9 -3.97 36.76 -32.18
N LEU A 10 -3.15 37.23 -31.23
CA LEU A 10 -2.30 36.37 -30.40
C LEU A 10 -3.17 35.69 -29.34
N ALA A 11 -3.71 34.51 -29.67
CA ALA A 11 -4.33 33.63 -28.69
C ALA A 11 -3.22 32.95 -27.86
N PHE A 12 -2.86 33.55 -26.73
CA PHE A 12 -1.99 32.93 -25.73
C PHE A 12 -2.81 31.86 -24.99
N SER A 13 -2.78 30.62 -25.50
CA SER A 13 -3.39 29.46 -24.85
C SER A 13 -2.61 29.10 -23.60
N CYS A 14 -2.98 29.69 -22.46
CA CYS A 14 -2.49 29.28 -21.16
C CYS A 14 -3.22 27.98 -20.76
N LEU A 15 -2.64 26.84 -21.10
CA LEU A 15 -3.04 25.54 -20.54
C LEU A 15 -2.78 25.57 -19.03
N PRO A 16 -3.79 25.36 -18.16
CA PRO A 16 -3.53 25.13 -16.75
C PRO A 16 -2.90 23.75 -16.61
N GLY A 17 -1.57 23.69 -16.55
CA GLY A 17 -0.89 22.52 -16.01
C GLY A 17 -1.36 22.33 -14.57
N VAL A 18 -2.01 21.20 -14.28
CA VAL A 18 -2.31 20.79 -12.91
C VAL A 18 -0.99 20.42 -12.25
N VAL A 19 -0.31 21.42 -11.68
CA VAL A 19 0.78 21.20 -10.74
C VAL A 19 0.09 20.82 -9.42
N THR A 20 0.06 19.53 -9.10
CA THR A 20 -0.22 19.13 -7.73
C THR A 20 0.94 19.63 -6.89
N ALA A 21 0.76 20.76 -6.21
CA ALA A 21 1.72 21.23 -5.21
C ALA A 21 1.74 20.20 -4.08
N GLN A 22 2.66 19.25 -4.16
CA GLN A 22 3.02 18.43 -3.01
C GLN A 22 3.68 19.38 -2.01
N GLY A 23 3.29 19.30 -0.73
CA GLY A 23 3.84 20.15 0.32
C GLY A 23 5.37 20.07 0.35
N PRO A 24 6.06 21.02 1.01
CA PRO A 24 7.51 21.03 1.06
C PRO A 24 8.05 19.69 1.60
N VAL A 25 8.77 18.96 0.76
CA VAL A 25 9.39 17.68 1.13
C VAL A 25 10.60 17.96 2.01
N ASP A 26 10.65 17.37 3.21
CA ASP A 26 11.81 17.49 4.12
C ASP A 26 12.94 16.56 3.65
N PRO A 27 14.08 17.09 3.17
CA PRO A 27 15.18 16.25 2.67
C PRO A 27 15.77 15.34 3.74
N ARG A 28 15.63 15.68 5.02
CA ARG A 28 16.14 14.87 6.14
C ARG A 28 15.34 13.60 6.36
N LEU A 29 14.08 13.56 5.90
CA LEU A 29 13.22 12.39 5.98
C LEU A 29 13.55 11.37 4.87
N THR A 30 14.19 11.81 3.79
CA THR A 30 14.48 10.96 2.62
C THR A 30 15.44 9.83 2.98
N GLY A 31 15.06 8.61 2.64
CA GLY A 31 15.84 7.40 2.90
C GLY A 31 14.98 6.24 3.42
N THR A 32 15.66 5.14 3.70
CA THR A 32 15.09 3.93 4.31
C THR A 32 15.36 3.93 5.80
N TRP A 33 14.31 3.86 6.60
CA TRP A 33 14.32 3.83 8.05
C TRP A 33 13.85 2.45 8.52
N THR A 34 14.50 1.90 9.54
CA THR A 34 14.14 0.60 10.10
C THR A 34 14.30 0.60 11.61
N THR A 35 13.44 -0.14 12.31
CA THR A 35 13.61 -0.39 13.75
C THR A 35 14.90 -1.16 14.05
N LYS A 36 15.31 -1.19 15.32
CA LYS A 36 16.61 -1.69 15.80
C LYS A 36 17.07 -3.05 15.27
N SER A 37 16.17 -3.97 14.91
CA SER A 37 16.56 -5.28 14.38
C SER A 37 17.26 -5.19 13.01
N MET A 38 16.99 -4.13 12.24
CA MET A 38 17.49 -3.91 10.87
C MET A 38 17.23 -5.10 9.91
N LYS A 39 16.25 -5.96 10.24
CA LYS A 39 15.89 -7.12 9.40
C LYS A 39 14.70 -6.87 8.51
N VAL A 40 13.80 -5.98 8.92
CA VAL A 40 12.69 -5.54 8.10
C VAL A 40 13.15 -4.32 7.31
N LEU A 41 13.19 -4.46 6.00
CA LEU A 41 13.51 -3.40 5.05
C LEU A 41 12.44 -3.38 3.97
N THR A 42 12.05 -2.20 3.53
CA THR A 42 11.20 -2.02 2.36
C THR A 42 11.92 -2.48 1.08
N GLY A 43 11.13 -2.73 0.05
CA GLY A 43 11.54 -3.02 -1.31
C GLY A 43 11.28 -4.47 -1.73
N PRO A 44 11.93 -4.93 -2.82
CA PRO A 44 11.71 -6.28 -3.37
C PRO A 44 12.16 -7.40 -2.42
N GLY A 45 12.92 -7.08 -1.38
CA GLY A 45 13.28 -7.99 -0.29
C GLY A 45 12.09 -8.40 0.59
N PHE A 46 11.06 -7.54 0.70
CA PHE A 46 9.89 -7.75 1.55
C PHE A 46 8.63 -8.14 0.79
N TYR A 47 8.35 -7.49 -0.36
CA TYR A 47 7.21 -7.84 -1.21
C TYR A 47 7.66 -8.13 -2.66
N ASP A 48 7.16 -9.22 -3.22
CA ASP A 48 7.34 -9.57 -4.64
C ASP A 48 6.02 -9.32 -5.38
N PRO A 49 5.91 -8.24 -6.18
CA PRO A 49 4.68 -7.90 -6.89
C PRO A 49 4.40 -8.86 -8.07
N ILE A 50 5.41 -9.54 -8.61
CA ILE A 50 5.23 -10.47 -9.75
C ILE A 50 4.59 -11.77 -9.26
N LYS A 51 5.06 -12.27 -8.10
CA LYS A 51 4.54 -13.50 -7.48
C LYS A 51 3.41 -13.23 -6.46
N ASP A 52 3.06 -11.97 -6.24
CA ASP A 52 2.07 -11.50 -5.26
C ASP A 52 2.28 -12.16 -3.88
N ARG A 53 3.51 -12.06 -3.35
CA ARG A 53 3.92 -12.76 -2.11
C ARG A 53 4.77 -11.88 -1.21
N LEU A 54 4.43 -11.90 0.08
CA LEU A 54 5.25 -11.32 1.15
C LEU A 54 6.36 -12.30 1.56
N LYS A 55 7.56 -11.78 1.78
CA LYS A 55 8.75 -12.51 2.21
C LYS A 55 8.99 -12.20 3.68
N GLU A 56 9.00 -13.23 4.51
CA GLU A 56 9.19 -13.08 5.95
C GLU A 56 10.65 -12.77 6.29
N PRO A 57 10.91 -11.64 6.99
CA PRO A 57 12.23 -11.34 7.52
C PRO A 57 12.60 -12.23 8.71
N SER A 58 13.89 -12.30 9.05
CA SER A 58 14.35 -13.15 10.16
C SER A 58 13.95 -12.63 11.55
N HIS A 59 13.68 -11.33 11.69
CA HIS A 59 13.27 -10.70 12.95
C HIS A 59 12.16 -9.69 12.70
N THR A 60 11.31 -9.49 13.70
CA THR A 60 10.26 -8.48 13.70
C THR A 60 10.84 -7.07 13.65
N GLY A 61 10.03 -6.16 13.13
CA GLY A 61 10.42 -4.78 12.94
C GLY A 61 9.44 -4.02 12.04
N ILE A 62 9.71 -2.73 11.92
CA ILE A 62 8.96 -1.81 11.07
C ILE A 62 9.99 -1.05 10.24
N SER A 63 9.65 -0.81 8.98
CA SER A 63 10.46 -0.01 8.09
C SER A 63 9.61 0.89 7.23
N TYR A 64 10.12 2.10 6.98
CA TYR A 64 9.57 3.05 6.04
C TYR A 64 10.66 3.51 5.10
N SER A 65 10.30 3.69 3.83
CA SER A 65 11.13 4.44 2.89
C SER A 65 10.39 5.66 2.40
N PHE A 66 11.09 6.78 2.30
CA PHE A 66 10.57 8.04 1.78
C PHE A 66 11.46 8.54 0.64
N THR A 67 10.88 8.92 -0.49
CA THR A 67 11.57 9.59 -1.59
C THR A 67 11.38 11.10 -1.52
N ASP A 68 12.34 11.84 -2.07
CA ASP A 68 12.22 13.27 -2.36
C ASP A 68 11.02 13.62 -3.25
N ASP A 69 10.60 12.69 -4.13
CA ASP A 69 9.42 12.85 -5.00
C ASP A 69 8.06 12.66 -4.28
N GLY A 70 8.04 12.50 -2.95
CA GLY A 70 6.80 12.38 -2.17
C GLY A 70 6.14 11.00 -2.19
N PHE A 71 6.90 9.94 -2.50
CA PHE A 71 6.43 8.55 -2.39
C PHE A 71 6.95 7.89 -1.13
N TYR A 72 6.12 7.01 -0.57
CA TYR A 72 6.50 6.20 0.58
C TYR A 72 6.21 4.73 0.34
N GLU A 73 6.95 3.90 1.06
CA GLU A 73 6.68 2.48 1.21
C GLU A 73 6.82 2.09 2.69
N GLU A 74 5.95 1.20 3.15
CA GLU A 74 6.00 0.62 4.49
C GLU A 74 6.11 -0.90 4.45
N ALA A 75 6.89 -1.42 5.41
CA ALA A 75 7.05 -2.84 5.65
C ALA A 75 6.98 -3.10 7.15
N TYR A 76 6.01 -3.92 7.55
CA TYR A 76 5.76 -4.28 8.94
C TYR A 76 5.87 -5.79 9.10
N PHE A 77 6.66 -6.23 10.07
CA PHE A 77 6.60 -7.59 10.58
C PHE A 77 6.47 -7.55 12.10
N ARG A 78 5.29 -7.94 12.59
CA ARG A 78 4.93 -7.87 14.02
C ARG A 78 4.50 -9.23 14.53
N ALA A 79 4.97 -9.57 15.73
CA ALA A 79 4.40 -10.62 16.54
C ALA A 79 3.35 -9.99 17.46
N VAL A 80 2.11 -10.47 17.38
CA VAL A 80 1.01 -10.05 18.24
C VAL A 80 0.76 -11.16 19.24
N SER A 81 0.98 -10.87 20.52
CA SER A 81 0.65 -11.77 21.62
C SER A 81 -0.80 -11.59 22.04
N ASP A 82 -1.43 -12.70 22.44
CA ASP A 82 -2.74 -12.70 23.08
C ASP A 82 -2.54 -13.06 24.57
N PRO A 83 -2.81 -12.15 25.52
CA PRO A 83 -2.60 -12.43 26.94
C PRO A 83 -3.56 -13.50 27.49
N THR A 84 -4.68 -13.76 26.80
CA THR A 84 -5.61 -14.83 27.21
C THR A 84 -5.13 -16.21 26.77
N THR A 85 -4.37 -16.28 25.68
CA THR A 85 -3.76 -17.50 25.15
C THR A 85 -2.29 -17.25 24.79
N PRO A 86 -1.38 -17.22 25.78
CA PRO A 86 0.01 -16.83 25.58
C PRO A 86 0.81 -17.76 24.66
N ASP A 87 0.41 -19.03 24.58
CA ASP A 87 1.02 -20.02 23.68
C ASP A 87 0.69 -19.76 22.19
N CYS A 88 -0.30 -18.90 21.93
CA CYS A 88 -0.86 -18.61 20.61
C CYS A 88 -0.42 -17.25 20.08
N VAL A 89 0.87 -17.12 19.74
CA VAL A 89 1.40 -15.89 19.13
C VAL A 89 1.03 -15.82 17.65
N LYS A 90 0.56 -14.66 17.20
CA LYS A 90 0.20 -14.39 15.80
C LYS A 90 1.29 -13.60 15.10
N GLY A 91 1.61 -13.95 13.86
CA GLY A 91 2.53 -13.20 13.01
C GLY A 91 1.76 -12.36 12.00
N ILE A 92 2.07 -11.06 11.89
CA ILE A 92 1.48 -10.17 10.91
C ILE A 92 2.58 -9.56 10.05
N LEU A 93 2.51 -9.77 8.75
CA LEU A 93 3.29 -9.06 7.75
C LEU A 93 2.37 -8.09 7.01
N GLN A 94 2.74 -6.83 6.91
CA GLN A 94 2.00 -5.83 6.13
C GLN A 94 2.94 -5.05 5.23
N PHE A 95 2.46 -4.86 4.00
CA PHE A 95 3.09 -4.05 2.98
C PHE A 95 2.08 -3.04 2.48
N GLN A 96 2.51 -1.80 2.29
CA GLN A 96 1.74 -0.77 1.63
C GLN A 96 2.69 0.26 1.04
N HIS A 97 2.24 0.97 0.02
CA HIS A 97 3.00 2.07 -0.58
C HIS A 97 2.06 3.06 -1.23
N GLY A 98 2.55 4.27 -1.48
CA GLY A 98 1.76 5.34 -2.06
C GLY A 98 2.48 6.68 -1.97
N THR A 99 1.71 7.74 -1.75
CA THR A 99 2.22 9.11 -1.66
C THR A 99 2.15 9.63 -0.24
N TYR A 100 3.11 10.44 0.17
CA TYR A 100 3.07 11.13 1.45
C TYR A 100 3.11 12.64 1.27
N LYS A 101 2.64 13.37 2.28
CA LYS A 101 2.79 14.82 2.36
C LYS A 101 3.10 15.24 3.79
N VAL A 102 3.96 16.25 3.91
CA VAL A 102 4.20 16.96 5.17
C VAL A 102 3.32 18.20 5.17
N GLU A 103 2.42 18.25 6.14
CA GLU A 103 1.50 19.38 6.33
C GLU A 103 2.21 20.56 7.02
N ALA A 104 1.68 21.76 6.85
CA ALA A 104 2.28 22.98 7.42
C ALA A 104 2.37 22.97 8.97
N ASN A 105 1.55 22.16 9.63
CA ASN A 105 1.58 21.93 11.08
C ASN A 105 2.65 20.92 11.53
N GLY A 106 3.43 20.36 10.60
CA GLY A 106 4.44 19.32 10.87
C GLY A 106 3.90 17.89 10.95
N SER A 107 2.61 17.68 10.68
CA SER A 107 2.02 16.33 10.58
C SER A 107 2.42 15.66 9.27
N LEU A 108 2.55 14.33 9.30
CA LEU A 108 2.90 13.51 8.14
C LEU A 108 1.69 12.65 7.77
N VAL A 109 1.22 12.80 6.53
CA VAL A 109 0.05 12.08 6.01
C VAL A 109 0.50 11.09 4.94
N LEU A 110 0.22 9.81 5.15
CA LEU A 110 0.50 8.72 4.22
C LEU A 110 -0.79 8.28 3.52
N THR A 111 -0.80 8.35 2.19
CA THR A 111 -1.95 7.98 1.35
C THR A 111 -1.57 6.82 0.43
N PRO A 112 -2.10 5.61 0.68
CA PRO A 112 -1.72 4.44 -0.09
C PRO A 112 -2.40 4.33 -1.45
N PHE A 113 -1.75 3.59 -2.36
CA PHE A 113 -2.43 3.04 -3.52
C PHE A 113 -3.37 1.92 -3.10
N SER A 114 -4.66 2.13 -3.35
CA SER A 114 -5.75 1.31 -2.81
C SER A 114 -5.70 -0.17 -3.20
N SER A 115 -5.14 -0.49 -4.36
CA SER A 115 -5.09 -1.85 -4.90
C SER A 115 -3.86 -2.67 -4.45
N ASP A 116 -2.86 -2.02 -3.87
CA ASP A 116 -1.51 -2.59 -3.79
C ASP A 116 -1.13 -3.11 -2.41
N GLY A 117 -1.72 -2.59 -1.34
CA GLY A 117 -1.37 -3.05 -0.01
C GLY A 117 -1.73 -4.51 0.22
N ARG A 118 -0.90 -5.20 1.01
CA ARG A 118 -0.99 -6.64 1.30
C ARG A 118 -0.78 -6.88 2.77
N GLN A 119 -1.52 -7.83 3.31
CA GLN A 119 -1.37 -8.29 4.68
C GLN A 119 -1.39 -9.81 4.70
N LEU A 120 -0.41 -10.42 5.38
CA LEU A 120 -0.38 -11.83 5.69
C LEU A 120 -0.51 -11.98 7.21
N VAL A 121 -1.50 -12.76 7.64
CA VAL A 121 -1.74 -13.07 9.05
C VAL A 121 -1.53 -14.56 9.25
N SER A 122 -0.55 -14.92 10.06
CA SER A 122 -0.28 -16.29 10.50
C SER A 122 -0.82 -16.46 11.92
N ASP A 123 -1.83 -17.31 12.07
CA ASP A 123 -2.43 -17.66 13.35
C ASP A 123 -2.40 -19.19 13.51
N PRO A 124 -1.34 -19.74 14.12
CA PRO A 124 -1.14 -21.19 14.20
C PRO A 124 -2.18 -21.89 15.08
N CYS A 125 -2.90 -21.16 15.94
CA CYS A 125 -3.90 -21.74 16.83
C CYS A 125 -5.27 -21.89 16.17
N VAL A 126 -5.56 -21.10 15.13
CA VAL A 126 -6.80 -21.21 14.36
C VAL A 126 -6.62 -22.07 13.12
N SER A 127 -5.46 -21.99 12.46
CA SER A 127 -5.24 -22.64 11.15
C SER A 127 -3.76 -22.96 10.95
N GLN A 128 -3.48 -24.08 10.26
CA GLN A 128 -2.12 -24.43 9.82
C GLN A 128 -1.62 -23.57 8.65
N HIS A 129 -2.51 -22.75 8.06
CA HIS A 129 -2.20 -21.88 6.93
C HIS A 129 -2.38 -20.42 7.30
N ALA A 130 -1.44 -19.59 6.83
CA ALA A 130 -1.57 -18.14 6.91
C ALA A 130 -2.63 -17.62 5.94
N ALA A 131 -3.35 -16.59 6.36
CA ALA A 131 -4.35 -15.90 5.57
C ALA A 131 -3.74 -14.67 4.90
N TYR A 132 -4.06 -14.46 3.62
CA TYR A 132 -3.52 -13.38 2.80
C TYR A 132 -4.64 -12.44 2.33
N TYR A 133 -4.50 -11.16 2.62
CA TYR A 133 -5.51 -10.14 2.39
C TYR A 133 -4.95 -8.95 1.61
N ARG A 134 -5.82 -8.25 0.90
CA ARG A 134 -5.54 -6.87 0.48
C ARG A 134 -5.69 -5.95 1.68
N TYR A 135 -4.79 -4.97 1.78
CA TYR A 135 -4.72 -4.06 2.89
C TYR A 135 -4.72 -2.62 2.39
N ILE A 136 -5.52 -1.76 3.00
CA ILE A 136 -5.55 -0.34 2.72
C ILE A 136 -5.87 0.38 4.02
N GLN A 137 -4.96 1.24 4.43
CA GLN A 137 -5.08 2.04 5.62
C GLN A 137 -4.27 3.32 5.41
N PRO A 138 -4.92 4.48 5.25
CA PRO A 138 -4.20 5.75 5.29
C PRO A 138 -3.68 5.98 6.71
N GLU A 139 -2.48 6.54 6.82
CA GLU A 139 -1.85 6.82 8.11
C GLU A 139 -1.66 8.32 8.32
N LEU A 140 -2.00 8.78 9.52
CA LEU A 140 -1.76 10.16 9.96
C LEU A 140 -0.83 10.11 11.17
N PHE A 141 0.31 10.77 11.05
CA PHE A 141 1.22 10.99 12.16
C PHE A 141 1.10 12.43 12.61
N GLN A 142 0.92 12.63 13.92
CA GLN A 142 0.77 13.96 14.48
C GLN A 142 2.02 14.82 14.22
N ARG A 143 3.21 14.22 14.35
CA ARG A 143 4.51 14.85 14.14
C ARG A 143 5.60 13.80 13.95
N TYR A 144 6.73 14.21 13.39
CA TYR A 144 7.94 13.41 13.31
C TYR A 144 9.16 14.25 13.68
N GLU A 145 10.24 13.59 14.10
CA GLU A 145 11.52 14.22 14.41
C GLU A 145 12.65 13.41 13.80
N VAL A 146 13.55 14.08 13.08
CA VAL A 146 14.82 13.51 12.61
C VAL A 146 15.95 14.11 13.43
N LEU A 147 16.68 13.25 14.14
CA LEU A 147 17.75 13.64 15.05
C LEU A 147 18.90 12.63 15.00
N ILE A 148 20.10 13.04 15.41
CA ILE A 148 21.23 12.12 15.53
C ILE A 148 21.16 11.45 16.91
N ASP A 149 21.11 10.12 16.95
CA ASP A 149 21.04 9.39 18.20
C ASP A 149 22.31 9.63 19.04
N PRO A 150 22.20 10.13 20.29
CA PRO A 150 23.35 10.50 21.09
C PRO A 150 24.23 9.30 21.47
N PHE A 151 23.68 8.09 21.50
CA PHE A 151 24.40 6.86 21.83
C PHE A 151 25.03 6.22 20.59
N HIS A 152 24.23 5.92 19.56
CA HIS A 152 24.70 5.20 18.37
C HIS A 152 25.33 6.10 17.29
N LYS A 153 25.22 7.44 17.41
CA LYS A 153 25.73 8.44 16.45
C LYS A 153 25.22 8.24 15.01
N VAL A 154 24.03 7.66 14.86
CA VAL A 154 23.34 7.46 13.59
C VAL A 154 22.05 8.25 13.59
N ASP A 155 21.54 8.57 12.40
CA ASP A 155 20.26 9.24 12.27
C ASP A 155 19.12 8.36 12.79
N ARG A 156 18.27 8.98 13.59
CA ARG A 156 17.09 8.40 14.21
C ARG A 156 15.85 9.20 13.80
N LEU A 157 14.85 8.47 13.33
CA LEU A 157 13.52 8.96 13.04
C LEU A 157 12.59 8.55 14.19
N ASN A 158 12.04 9.54 14.87
CA ASN A 158 10.97 9.37 15.83
C ASN A 158 9.67 9.79 15.15
N ILE A 159 8.70 8.88 15.08
CA ILE A 159 7.35 9.17 14.57
C ILE A 159 6.37 9.09 15.74
N TYR A 160 5.40 10.00 15.77
CA TYR A 160 4.32 10.01 16.73
C TYR A 160 3.01 9.72 16.01
N GLN A 161 2.26 8.75 16.53
CA GLN A 161 0.96 8.34 16.01
C GLN A 161 -0.05 9.50 16.01
N PHE A 162 -1.23 9.28 15.44
CA PHE A 162 -2.29 10.29 15.37
C PHE A 162 -2.72 10.82 16.76
N ASP A 163 -2.57 10.00 17.81
CA ASP A 163 -2.87 10.31 19.21
C ASP A 163 -1.68 10.92 19.97
N GLY A 164 -0.54 11.09 19.30
CA GLY A 164 0.71 11.57 19.89
C GLY A 164 1.52 10.51 20.62
N ALA A 165 1.08 9.24 20.64
CA ALA A 165 1.88 8.16 21.21
C ALA A 165 3.14 7.93 20.35
N PRO A 166 4.33 7.81 20.97
CA PRO A 166 5.55 7.54 20.23
C PRO A 166 5.52 6.14 19.62
N MET A 167 5.94 6.02 18.37
CA MET A 167 6.26 4.73 17.75
C MET A 167 7.65 4.26 18.16
N ASN A 168 7.95 2.99 17.88
CA ASN A 168 9.31 2.47 18.03
C ASN A 168 10.29 3.34 17.21
N PRO A 169 11.41 3.79 17.82
CA PRO A 169 12.38 4.61 17.12
C PRO A 169 12.97 3.82 15.96
N MET A 170 13.15 4.51 14.84
CA MET A 170 13.72 3.95 13.63
C MET A 170 15.07 4.59 13.36
N TYR A 171 15.97 3.83 12.77
CA TYR A 171 17.32 4.23 12.43
C TYR A 171 17.49 4.18 10.92
N LEU A 172 18.29 5.11 10.39
CA LEU A 172 18.56 5.15 8.96
C LEU A 172 19.34 3.91 8.54
N ALA A 173 18.75 3.10 7.65
CA ALA A 173 19.41 1.97 7.00
C ALA A 173 20.18 2.41 5.75
N SER A 174 19.61 3.32 4.97
CA SER A 174 20.19 3.81 3.73
C SER A 174 19.63 5.19 3.39
N ARG A 175 20.47 6.09 2.87
CA ARG A 175 20.03 7.37 2.28
C ARG A 175 19.29 7.20 0.96
N ILE A 176 19.66 6.18 0.20
CA ILE A 176 18.95 5.81 -1.02
C ILE A 176 17.68 5.05 -0.59
N PRO A 177 16.48 5.55 -0.90
CA PRO A 177 15.23 4.88 -0.53
C PRO A 177 15.15 3.51 -1.22
N GLN A 178 14.92 2.46 -0.44
CA GLN A 178 14.76 1.09 -0.94
C GLN A 178 13.27 0.78 -0.99
N MET A 179 12.66 0.93 -2.17
CA MET A 179 11.23 0.65 -2.37
C MET A 179 10.97 0.06 -3.75
N LEU A 180 9.78 -0.50 -3.93
CA LEU A 180 9.26 -0.92 -5.23
C LEU A 180 8.96 0.31 -6.11
N PRO A 181 8.72 0.11 -7.43
CA PRO A 181 8.43 1.23 -8.32
C PRO A 181 7.25 2.09 -7.83
N THR A 182 7.42 3.42 -7.88
CA THR A 182 6.50 4.47 -7.39
C THR A 182 5.25 4.65 -8.26
N ARG A 183 4.60 3.55 -8.59
CA ARG A 183 3.38 3.49 -9.40
C ARG A 183 2.49 2.37 -8.88
N THR A 184 1.22 2.39 -9.25
CA THR A 184 0.32 1.28 -8.95
C THR A 184 0.85 -0.03 -9.56
N LEU A 185 1.07 -1.03 -8.71
CA LEU A 185 1.67 -2.33 -9.05
C LEU A 185 0.61 -3.33 -9.54
N ASN A 186 -0.58 -3.29 -8.94
CA ASN A 186 -1.68 -4.22 -9.23
C ASN A 186 -2.98 -3.45 -9.52
N PRO A 187 -3.10 -2.76 -10.67
CA PRO A 187 -4.29 -2.00 -11.00
C PRO A 187 -5.53 -2.90 -11.07
N THR A 188 -6.52 -2.64 -10.22
CA THR A 188 -7.82 -3.34 -10.22
C THR A 188 -8.86 -2.50 -10.96
N ASP A 189 -8.64 -2.21 -12.23
CA ASP A 189 -9.57 -1.42 -13.02
C ASP A 189 -10.52 -2.32 -13.81
N THR A 190 -11.78 -2.32 -13.38
CA THR A 190 -12.92 -2.37 -14.30
C THR A 190 -13.26 -0.93 -14.69
N SER A 191 -12.32 -0.21 -15.30
CA SER A 191 -12.58 1.03 -16.02
C SER A 191 -12.58 0.70 -17.51
N LYS A 192 -13.79 0.55 -18.06
CA LYS A 192 -13.98 0.63 -19.52
C LYS A 192 -13.57 2.05 -19.96
N THR A 193 -13.13 2.15 -21.23
CA THR A 193 -12.63 3.34 -21.96
C THR A 193 -11.14 3.63 -21.70
N ALA A 194 -10.19 3.48 -22.64
CA ALA A 194 -10.25 3.79 -24.06
C ALA A 194 -9.40 2.87 -24.96
N ALA A 195 -9.80 2.83 -26.22
CA ALA A 195 -9.28 2.06 -27.34
C ALA A 195 -7.78 2.25 -27.63
N GLY A 196 -7.07 1.13 -27.73
CA GLY A 196 -5.91 0.95 -28.59
C GLY A 196 -6.22 -0.21 -29.54
N THR A 197 -6.41 0.11 -30.81
CA THR A 197 -6.82 -0.78 -31.89
C THR A 197 -5.79 -1.91 -32.08
N ALA A 198 -6.13 -3.15 -31.73
CA ALA A 198 -5.45 -4.33 -32.23
C ALA A 198 -6.50 -5.37 -32.66
N LYS A 199 -6.68 -5.46 -33.97
CA LYS A 199 -7.54 -6.42 -34.66
C LYS A 199 -7.06 -7.85 -34.35
N ALA A 200 -8.04 -8.74 -34.22
CA ALA A 200 -7.99 -10.15 -33.85
C ALA A 200 -6.84 -10.98 -34.46
N THR A 201 -6.46 -12.07 -33.78
CA THR A 201 -6.72 -13.47 -34.22
C THR A 201 -6.17 -14.46 -33.17
N GLY A 202 -6.96 -15.48 -32.82
CA GLY A 202 -6.41 -16.77 -32.35
C GLY A 202 -6.69 -17.16 -30.89
N LYS A 203 -7.78 -17.89 -30.68
CA LYS A 203 -8.00 -18.75 -29.50
C LYS A 203 -6.78 -19.67 -29.30
N ARG A 204 -6.07 -19.57 -28.18
CA ARG A 204 -5.29 -20.69 -27.64
C ARG A 204 -5.48 -20.78 -26.12
N LYS A 205 -6.31 -21.73 -25.70
CA LYS A 205 -6.30 -22.31 -24.36
C LYS A 205 -4.91 -22.95 -24.16
N ALA A 206 -4.06 -22.38 -23.31
CA ALA A 206 -2.87 -23.07 -22.84
C ALA A 206 -3.23 -23.82 -21.55
N GLN A 207 -3.59 -25.09 -21.69
CA GLN A 207 -3.63 -26.05 -20.57
C GLN A 207 -2.19 -26.47 -20.27
N ALA A 208 -1.64 -26.08 -19.11
CA ALA A 208 -0.37 -26.59 -18.65
C ALA A 208 -0.59 -27.92 -17.91
N LYS A 209 -0.22 -29.03 -18.56
CA LYS A 209 -0.15 -30.37 -17.97
C LYS A 209 1.03 -30.44 -16.98
N ARG A 210 0.78 -31.06 -15.81
CA ARG A 210 1.81 -31.53 -14.88
C ARG A 210 2.64 -32.62 -15.55
N ALA A 211 3.97 -32.50 -15.48
CA ALA A 211 4.89 -33.60 -15.75
C ALA A 211 5.64 -33.89 -14.45
N ASP A 212 5.43 -35.11 -13.96
CA ASP A 212 6.16 -35.77 -12.89
C ASP A 212 7.28 -36.59 -13.55
N GLY A 213 8.50 -36.60 -13.00
CA GLY A 213 9.62 -37.28 -13.65
C GLY A 213 11.01 -36.99 -13.07
N SER A 214 11.35 -37.80 -12.06
CA SER A 214 12.64 -38.02 -11.41
C SER A 214 13.90 -38.11 -12.32
N GLY A 215 15.05 -37.62 -11.81
CA GLY A 215 16.33 -38.34 -11.96
C GLY A 215 17.65 -37.57 -12.18
N SER A 216 18.34 -37.16 -11.09
CA SER A 216 19.83 -37.21 -10.83
C SER A 216 20.83 -36.46 -11.77
N LYS A 217 21.99 -35.89 -11.41
CA LYS A 217 22.94 -35.98 -10.27
C LYS A 217 23.77 -34.66 -10.12
N GLN A 218 24.03 -34.29 -8.87
CA GLN A 218 25.32 -33.90 -8.25
C GLN A 218 26.25 -32.86 -8.90
N ASN A 219 26.45 -31.72 -8.22
CA ASN A 219 27.79 -31.30 -7.77
C ASN A 219 27.69 -30.51 -6.44
N ARG A 220 28.60 -30.79 -5.49
CA ARG A 220 28.63 -30.22 -4.13
C ARG A 220 29.59 -29.05 -4.09
N ASP A 221 29.18 -27.93 -3.52
CA ASP A 221 30.09 -26.99 -2.84
C ASP A 221 29.36 -26.33 -1.65
N TYR A 222 30.12 -26.02 -0.61
CA TYR A 222 29.75 -25.86 0.81
C TYR A 222 28.57 -24.92 1.14
N ASP A 223 27.60 -25.40 1.94
CA ASP A 223 26.51 -24.61 2.53
C ASP A 223 26.43 -24.81 4.06
N PHE A 224 26.32 -23.71 4.81
CA PHE A 224 26.20 -23.68 6.26
C PHE A 224 24.71 -23.84 6.62
N ASP A 225 24.39 -25.03 7.13
CA ASP A 225 23.04 -25.54 7.33
C ASP A 225 22.29 -24.76 8.44
N GLN A 226 21.54 -23.72 8.07
CA GLN A 226 20.38 -23.24 8.83
C GLN A 226 19.11 -23.51 8.03
N ARG A 227 18.41 -24.59 8.39
CA ARG A 227 17.17 -25.04 7.75
C ARG A 227 16.04 -24.04 8.03
N PRO A 228 15.48 -23.36 7.02
CA PRO A 228 14.19 -22.69 7.22
C PRO A 228 13.08 -23.73 7.35
N LEU A 229 12.35 -23.64 8.47
CA LEU A 229 11.15 -24.43 8.74
C LEU A 229 10.06 -24.12 7.70
N SER A 230 9.53 -25.21 7.14
CA SER A 230 8.36 -25.33 6.25
C SER A 230 8.53 -24.89 4.78
N LYS A 231 8.97 -25.84 3.95
CA LYS A 231 8.72 -25.84 2.50
C LYS A 231 7.29 -26.37 2.24
N SER A 232 6.27 -25.51 2.33
CA SER A 232 4.98 -25.65 1.60
C SER A 232 3.91 -24.65 2.07
N SER A 233 4.12 -23.34 1.90
CA SER A 233 3.01 -22.39 1.96
C SER A 233 2.40 -22.20 0.57
N PHE A 234 1.50 -23.10 0.20
CA PHE A 234 0.56 -22.84 -0.89
C PHE A 234 -0.47 -21.82 -0.38
N SER A 235 -0.21 -20.54 -0.62
CA SER A 235 -1.16 -19.46 -0.32
C SER A 235 -2.43 -19.70 -1.14
N LYS A 236 -3.53 -20.01 -0.47
CA LYS A 236 -4.84 -20.09 -1.11
C LYS A 236 -5.40 -18.67 -1.19
N ARG A 237 -5.42 -18.09 -2.40
CA ARG A 237 -6.12 -16.84 -2.69
C ARG A 237 -7.61 -17.05 -2.40
N MET A 238 -8.10 -16.46 -1.32
CA MET A 238 -9.52 -16.45 -0.98
C MET A 238 -10.09 -15.11 -1.44
N ASP A 239 -10.80 -15.12 -2.57
CA ASP A 239 -11.49 -13.94 -3.08
C ASP A 239 -12.77 -13.70 -2.25
N TYR A 240 -12.70 -12.87 -1.21
CA TYR A 240 -13.91 -12.33 -0.57
C TYR A 240 -13.68 -11.01 0.17
N TYR A 241 -14.13 -9.89 -0.43
CA TYR A 241 -14.53 -8.68 0.28
C TYR A 241 -15.54 -7.90 -0.58
N HIS A 242 -16.84 -8.18 -0.38
CA HIS A 242 -17.94 -7.41 -0.97
C HIS A 242 -19.09 -7.16 0.05
N SER A 243 -18.84 -7.25 1.36
CA SER A 243 -19.92 -7.21 2.36
C SER A 243 -20.13 -5.84 3.04
N ARG A 244 -19.21 -4.87 2.86
CA ARG A 244 -19.32 -3.54 3.52
C ARG A 244 -19.97 -2.47 2.63
N MET A 245 -19.98 -2.64 1.31
CA MET A 245 -20.56 -1.66 0.37
C MET A 245 -22.07 -1.85 0.13
N ASP A 246 -22.62 -3.05 0.30
CA ASP A 246 -24.07 -3.27 0.20
C ASP A 246 -24.88 -2.54 1.27
N LYS A 247 -24.24 -2.22 2.41
CA LYS A 247 -24.88 -1.45 3.48
C LYS A 247 -25.00 0.05 3.13
N LEU A 248 -24.16 0.55 2.23
CA LEU A 248 -24.18 1.95 1.80
C LEU A 248 -25.24 2.21 0.70
N SER A 249 -25.49 1.25 -0.20
CA SER A 249 -26.58 1.41 -1.19
C SER A 249 -27.97 1.44 -0.53
N ARG A 250 -28.13 0.73 0.59
CA ARG A 250 -29.36 0.74 1.40
C ARG A 250 -29.62 2.09 2.06
N ILE A 251 -28.58 2.82 2.47
CA ILE A 251 -28.74 4.13 3.14
C ILE A 251 -29.18 5.20 2.14
N ASP A 252 -28.62 5.18 0.94
CA ASP A 252 -29.01 6.10 -0.15
C ASP A 252 -30.47 5.86 -0.58
N THR A 253 -30.88 4.59 -0.64
CA THR A 253 -32.27 4.22 -0.95
C THR A 253 -33.26 4.72 0.10
N VAL A 254 -32.93 4.64 1.40
CA VAL A 254 -33.82 5.12 2.48
C VAL A 254 -33.90 6.64 2.50
N TRP A 255 -32.79 7.34 2.21
CA TRP A 255 -32.78 8.80 2.13
C TRP A 255 -33.70 9.31 1.01
N TRP A 256 -33.60 8.75 -0.19
CA TRP A 256 -34.46 9.11 -1.32
C TRP A 256 -35.94 8.78 -1.08
N LEU A 257 -36.23 7.68 -0.37
CA LEU A 257 -37.61 7.33 0.00
C LEU A 257 -38.23 8.38 0.94
N GLY A 258 -37.44 8.92 1.87
CA GLY A 258 -37.86 10.03 2.74
C GLY A 258 -38.16 11.33 1.99
N VAL A 259 -37.35 11.67 0.99
CA VAL A 259 -37.55 12.86 0.14
C VAL A 259 -38.87 12.74 -0.65
N ILE A 260 -39.15 11.56 -1.22
CA ILE A 260 -40.38 11.31 -1.99
C ILE A 260 -41.63 11.41 -1.10
N MET A 261 -41.61 10.78 0.09
CA MET A 261 -42.75 10.82 1.02
C MET A 261 -43.08 12.25 1.46
N THR A 262 -42.06 13.08 1.70
CA THR A 262 -42.25 14.47 2.11
C THR A 262 -42.80 15.33 0.97
N SER A 263 -42.31 15.12 -0.26
CA SER A 263 -42.80 15.83 -1.45
C SER A 263 -44.26 15.51 -1.77
N VAL A 264 -44.64 14.23 -1.74
CA VAL A 264 -46.03 13.79 -1.99
C VAL A 264 -46.97 14.31 -0.90
N GLY A 265 -46.56 14.25 0.38
CA GLY A 265 -47.35 14.82 1.48
C GLY A 265 -47.58 16.32 1.35
N GLY A 266 -46.58 17.06 0.86
CA GLY A 266 -46.71 18.50 0.58
C GLY A 266 -47.69 18.81 -0.55
N LEU A 267 -47.69 18.03 -1.63
CA LEU A 267 -48.64 18.21 -2.75
C LEU A 267 -50.07 17.90 -2.34
N VAL A 268 -50.30 16.91 -1.48
CA VAL A 268 -51.64 16.58 -0.97
C VAL A 268 -52.21 17.69 -0.08
N LEU A 269 -51.37 18.43 0.64
CA LEU A 269 -51.78 19.59 1.45
C LEU A 269 -52.11 20.84 0.63
N ILE A 270 -51.57 20.96 -0.59
CA ILE A 270 -51.81 22.10 -1.48
C ILE A 270 -53.10 21.90 -2.31
N TYR A 271 -53.54 20.66 -2.50
CA TYR A 271 -54.75 20.29 -3.27
C TYR A 271 -55.99 19.99 -2.41
N LYS A 272 -56.03 20.51 -1.18
CA LYS A 272 -57.19 20.45 -0.29
C LYS A 272 -57.55 21.83 0.22
#